data_AF-A0AAQ3L0B3-F1
#
_entry.id   AF-A0AAQ3L0B3-F1
#
_cell.length_a   1.000
_cell.length_b   1.000
_cell.length_c   1.000
_cell.angle_alpha   90.00
_cell.angle_beta   90.00
_cell.angle_gamma   90.00
#
_symmetry.space_group_name_H-M   'P 1'
#
loop_
_entity.id
_entity.type
_entity.pdbx_description
1 polymer ?
#
loop_
_entity_poly.entity_id
_entity_poly.type
_entity_poly.pdbx_seq_one_letter_code
_entity_poly.pdbx_strand_id
1 'polypeptide(L)'
;MEAFGSSIGVMAPSPSNSINPLPKCVTSRSASFGVASSCLVPYQRQILSRTSTLKVMLQKVRREKQSLACRSSCSEMENYVATKKTSQSLTQRKKLAVFVSGGGSNFRSIHEATKGGLVHGDISILVTDKPGCGGAEYARNNQIPVVIYPGSKSSPDGLSVFDLVSTLRKFEVDFILLAGFLKLIPVELVQAFPKSIFNIHPSLLPAFGGKGFYGLKVHKAVIQSGARFSGPTIHFVDEQYDTGRILAQRVVPVLADDTAERLAARVLHQEHELYVEVVSALCEDRIIWREDGVPLIRSKDNPDKLY
;
A
#
# COMPACT_ATOMS: atom_id res chain seq x y z
N MET A 1 8.20 60.02 28.96
CA MET A 1 7.04 60.15 29.87
C MET A 1 6.00 59.18 29.36
N GLU A 2 5.59 58.07 29.97
CA GLU A 2 5.84 57.28 31.18
C GLU A 2 5.39 55.84 30.77
N ALA A 3 6.14 54.74 30.94
CA ALA A 3 6.40 53.94 32.15
C ALA A 3 5.18 53.15 32.71
N PHE A 4 5.49 51.96 33.26
CA PHE A 4 4.66 50.88 33.88
C PHE A 4 4.16 49.77 32.92
N GLY A 5 4.63 48.50 32.95
CA GLY A 5 5.50 47.77 33.87
C GLY A 5 4.74 46.85 34.83
N SER A 6 4.72 45.53 34.58
CA SER A 6 4.86 44.46 35.60
C SER A 6 4.73 43.04 35.03
N SER A 7 5.90 42.39 34.85
CA SER A 7 6.41 41.28 35.67
C SER A 7 5.60 39.99 35.96
N ILE A 8 6.07 38.91 35.32
CA ILE A 8 6.52 37.57 35.81
C ILE A 8 5.66 36.73 36.78
N GLY A 9 5.46 35.45 36.43
CA GLY A 9 5.14 34.35 37.34
C GLY A 9 5.33 32.97 36.69
N VAL A 10 6.53 32.39 36.84
CA VAL A 10 6.89 31.01 36.46
C VAL A 10 6.72 30.12 37.69
N MET A 11 6.10 28.94 37.56
CA MET A 11 6.32 27.82 38.48
C MET A 11 5.97 26.48 37.80
N ALA A 12 6.97 25.60 37.74
CA ALA A 12 6.90 24.19 37.35
C ALA A 12 7.24 23.33 38.60
N PRO A 13 7.23 21.97 38.55
CA PRO A 13 6.39 21.15 39.40
C PRO A 13 7.16 20.39 40.51
N SER A 14 6.40 19.81 41.45
CA SER A 14 6.92 18.94 42.53
C SER A 14 6.69 17.45 42.20
N PRO A 15 7.65 16.54 42.48
CA PRO A 15 7.54 15.10 42.26
C PRO A 15 7.18 14.33 43.54
N SER A 16 6.56 13.15 43.42
CA SER A 16 6.59 12.16 44.50
C SER A 16 6.64 10.71 43.96
N ASN A 17 7.61 9.99 44.52
CA ASN A 17 7.94 8.57 44.36
C ASN A 17 6.99 7.65 45.14
N SER A 18 6.82 6.40 44.67
CA SER A 18 6.87 5.14 45.45
C SER A 18 6.44 3.97 44.53
N ILE A 19 7.36 3.07 44.11
CA ILE A 19 7.82 1.82 44.76
C ILE A 19 6.74 0.72 44.88
N ASN A 20 6.85 -0.27 43.98
CA ASN A 20 6.61 -1.75 44.01
C ASN A 20 6.20 -2.43 45.35
N PRO A 21 5.57 -3.65 45.39
CA PRO A 21 5.91 -4.82 44.53
C PRO A 21 4.81 -5.87 44.19
N LEU A 22 5.24 -6.81 43.34
CA LEU A 22 4.65 -8.10 42.92
C LEU A 22 4.21 -9.04 44.07
N PRO A 23 3.38 -10.05 43.75
CA PRO A 23 3.60 -11.39 44.29
C PRO A 23 3.62 -12.52 43.24
N LYS A 24 4.72 -13.28 43.30
CA LYS A 24 4.86 -14.75 43.27
C LYS A 24 3.78 -15.57 42.54
N CYS A 25 4.20 -16.25 41.47
CA CYS A 25 3.50 -17.43 40.94
C CYS A 25 4.37 -18.69 41.08
N VAL A 26 3.64 -19.79 41.24
CA VAL A 26 3.97 -21.05 41.88
C VAL A 26 4.65 -22.04 40.92
N THR A 27 5.55 -22.82 41.48
CA THR A 27 6.19 -24.00 40.89
C THR A 27 5.19 -25.12 40.58
N SER A 28 5.25 -25.71 39.38
CA SER A 28 4.80 -27.09 39.18
C SER A 28 5.82 -27.88 38.35
N ARG A 29 6.13 -29.05 38.89
CA ARG A 29 6.95 -30.12 38.31
C ARG A 29 6.09 -30.99 37.41
N SER A 30 6.64 -31.51 36.32
CA SER A 30 6.55 -32.94 36.00
C SER A 30 7.58 -33.33 34.94
N ALA A 31 8.03 -34.57 35.05
CA ALA A 31 9.20 -35.13 34.41
C ALA A 31 8.86 -35.98 33.18
N SER A 32 9.87 -36.05 32.31
CA SER A 32 10.25 -37.01 31.28
C SER A 32 9.91 -38.51 31.47
N PHE A 33 9.71 -39.28 30.38
CA PHE A 33 10.61 -40.34 29.83
C PHE A 33 9.94 -41.37 28.88
N GLY A 34 10.73 -41.92 27.93
CA GLY A 34 10.56 -43.25 27.25
C GLY A 34 9.93 -43.20 25.84
N VAL A 35 10.58 -43.27 24.67
CA VAL A 35 11.62 -44.11 24.01
C VAL A 35 11.16 -45.49 23.48
N ALA A 36 11.58 -45.79 22.23
CA ALA A 36 11.83 -47.11 21.58
C ALA A 36 10.62 -47.86 20.96
N SER A 37 10.70 -48.64 19.86
CA SER A 37 11.75 -48.95 18.88
C SER A 37 11.14 -49.64 17.63
N SER A 38 11.86 -49.51 16.52
CA SER A 38 12.02 -50.36 15.31
C SER A 38 11.49 -51.81 15.24
N CYS A 39 11.12 -52.27 14.03
CA CYS A 39 11.74 -53.38 13.26
C CYS A 39 10.88 -53.75 12.01
N LEU A 40 11.36 -53.57 10.76
CA LEU A 40 12.09 -54.50 9.86
C LEU A 40 11.19 -55.51 9.09
N VAL A 41 10.83 -55.26 7.81
CA VAL A 41 11.32 -55.82 6.49
C VAL A 41 10.74 -57.22 6.10
N PRO A 42 10.95 -57.75 4.86
CA PRO A 42 9.99 -57.79 3.74
C PRO A 42 9.59 -59.21 3.27
N TYR A 43 8.74 -59.33 2.24
CA TYR A 43 8.71 -60.55 1.41
C TYR A 43 8.53 -60.24 -0.07
N GLN A 44 9.14 -61.11 -0.87
CA GLN A 44 9.57 -60.96 -2.25
C GLN A 44 8.77 -61.93 -3.16
N ARG A 45 8.88 -61.70 -4.48
CA ARG A 45 8.82 -62.68 -5.59
C ARG A 45 7.42 -63.13 -6.09
N GLN A 46 7.15 -63.41 -7.38
CA GLN A 46 7.87 -63.40 -8.68
C GLN A 46 6.92 -64.01 -9.76
N ILE A 47 7.36 -64.02 -11.05
CA ILE A 47 6.98 -64.98 -12.15
C ILE A 47 5.72 -64.61 -12.98
N LEU A 48 5.62 -64.72 -14.32
CA LEU A 48 6.48 -64.79 -15.53
C LEU A 48 5.54 -65.02 -16.75
N SER A 49 6.12 -64.92 -17.96
CA SER A 49 5.77 -65.61 -19.23
C SER A 49 4.85 -64.83 -20.21
N ARG A 50 5.37 -64.37 -21.38
CA ARG A 50 5.67 -65.06 -22.68
C ARG A 50 4.36 -65.27 -23.50
N THR A 51 4.23 -65.12 -24.82
CA THR A 51 5.13 -64.95 -26.00
C THR A 51 4.27 -64.75 -27.29
N SER A 52 4.85 -64.08 -28.30
CA SER A 52 4.75 -64.27 -29.78
C SER A 52 3.36 -64.21 -30.49
N THR A 53 3.22 -63.60 -31.68
CA THR A 53 3.65 -64.20 -32.97
C THR A 53 3.52 -63.20 -34.16
N LEU A 54 4.64 -63.01 -34.91
CA LEU A 54 4.89 -62.89 -36.38
C LEU A 54 3.78 -62.34 -37.36
N LYS A 55 4.02 -61.71 -38.53
CA LYS A 55 5.05 -61.91 -39.58
C LYS A 55 4.86 -60.91 -40.78
N VAL A 56 5.97 -60.44 -41.37
CA VAL A 56 6.28 -60.30 -42.84
C VAL A 56 5.55 -59.18 -43.66
N MET A 57 6.13 -58.38 -44.59
CA MET A 57 7.25 -58.46 -45.58
C MET A 57 7.62 -56.99 -45.99
N LEU A 58 8.86 -56.49 -45.91
CA LEU A 58 9.98 -56.47 -46.89
C LEU A 58 9.70 -55.94 -48.32
N GLN A 59 10.27 -54.75 -48.66
CA GLN A 59 11.21 -54.48 -49.77
C GLN A 59 11.59 -52.97 -49.79
N LYS A 60 12.79 -52.59 -49.31
CA LYS A 60 14.05 -52.27 -50.04
C LYS A 60 14.02 -50.93 -50.83
N VAL A 61 14.99 -50.01 -50.82
CA VAL A 61 16.21 -49.72 -50.04
C VAL A 61 16.84 -48.44 -50.67
N ARG A 62 17.52 -47.62 -49.86
CA ARG A 62 18.62 -46.65 -50.16
C ARG A 62 18.35 -45.26 -50.79
N ARG A 63 18.94 -44.27 -50.08
CA ARG A 63 19.57 -43.00 -50.51
C ARG A 63 18.60 -42.01 -51.21
N GLU A 64 18.42 -40.78 -50.77
CA GLU A 64 19.44 -39.71 -50.68
C GLU A 64 18.83 -38.50 -49.94
N LYS A 65 19.69 -37.75 -49.23
CA LYS A 65 19.39 -36.38 -48.80
C LYS A 65 19.38 -35.48 -50.04
N GLN A 66 18.33 -34.67 -50.22
CA GLN A 66 18.33 -33.22 -50.57
C GLN A 66 17.09 -32.82 -51.39
N SER A 67 16.14 -32.13 -50.73
CA SER A 67 15.41 -30.94 -51.20
C SER A 67 14.45 -30.53 -50.06
N LEU A 68 14.73 -29.49 -49.26
CA LEU A 68 14.22 -28.11 -49.46
C LEU A 68 12.79 -28.10 -50.06
N ALA A 69 11.76 -27.50 -49.47
CA ALA A 69 11.69 -26.49 -48.43
C ALA A 69 10.26 -26.38 -47.85
N CYS A 70 10.15 -25.61 -46.77
CA CYS A 70 8.95 -24.89 -46.30
C CYS A 70 7.95 -25.64 -45.40
N ARG A 71 8.41 -26.07 -44.21
CA ARG A 71 7.58 -26.11 -42.99
C ARG A 71 8.45 -25.94 -41.74
N SER A 72 8.91 -24.72 -41.43
CA SER A 72 9.50 -24.45 -40.11
C SER A 72 9.43 -23.00 -39.65
N SER A 73 8.47 -22.19 -40.10
CA SER A 73 8.35 -20.80 -39.60
C SER A 73 7.08 -20.50 -38.80
N CYS A 74 6.20 -21.48 -38.56
CA CYS A 74 4.97 -21.26 -37.79
C CYS A 74 5.07 -21.74 -36.33
N SER A 75 5.82 -22.82 -36.05
CA SER A 75 5.87 -23.40 -34.69
C SER A 75 6.82 -22.67 -33.72
N GLU A 76 7.82 -21.96 -34.23
CA GLU A 76 8.73 -21.16 -33.38
C GLU A 76 8.11 -19.80 -33.02
N MET A 77 7.28 -19.24 -33.90
CA MET A 77 6.61 -17.96 -33.65
C MET A 77 5.47 -18.09 -32.63
N GLU A 78 4.74 -19.21 -32.64
CA GLU A 78 3.72 -19.51 -31.62
C GLU A 78 4.33 -19.70 -30.22
N ASN A 79 5.49 -20.35 -30.12
CA ASN A 79 6.20 -20.51 -28.85
C ASN A 79 6.87 -19.20 -28.38
N TYR A 80 7.34 -18.34 -29.28
CA TYR A 80 7.90 -17.03 -28.93
C TYR A 80 6.83 -16.03 -28.45
N VAL A 81 5.62 -16.07 -29.02
CA VAL A 81 4.48 -15.26 -28.56
C VAL A 81 3.86 -15.84 -27.28
N ALA A 82 3.83 -17.17 -27.13
CA ALA A 82 3.38 -17.81 -25.91
C ALA A 82 4.32 -17.52 -24.73
N THR A 83 5.64 -17.62 -24.92
CA THR A 83 6.62 -17.35 -23.85
C THR A 83 6.67 -15.89 -23.41
N LYS A 84 6.34 -14.93 -24.28
CA LYS A 84 6.16 -13.52 -23.88
C LYS A 84 4.86 -13.24 -23.12
N LYS A 85 3.80 -14.02 -23.35
CA LYS A 85 2.52 -13.88 -22.64
C LYS A 85 2.50 -14.49 -21.24
N THR A 86 3.44 -15.37 -20.90
CA THR A 86 3.48 -16.06 -19.59
C THR A 86 4.56 -15.53 -18.63
N SER A 87 5.22 -14.42 -18.97
CA SER A 87 6.15 -13.73 -18.07
C SER A 87 5.56 -12.46 -17.42
N GLN A 88 4.24 -12.27 -17.50
CA GLN A 88 3.57 -11.54 -16.43
C GLN A 88 3.65 -12.46 -15.21
N SER A 89 4.66 -12.20 -14.38
CA SER A 89 4.72 -12.70 -13.01
C SER A 89 3.29 -12.66 -12.45
N LEU A 90 2.81 -13.80 -11.94
CA LEU A 90 1.61 -13.86 -11.12
C LEU A 90 1.91 -13.12 -9.80
N THR A 91 2.22 -11.82 -9.89
CA THR A 91 2.40 -10.96 -8.74
C THR A 91 1.09 -11.01 -7.99
N GLN A 92 1.14 -11.46 -6.75
CA GLN A 92 -0.01 -11.42 -5.87
C GLN A 92 -0.51 -9.98 -5.82
N ARG A 93 -1.83 -9.79 -5.95
CA ARG A 93 -2.43 -8.46 -5.83
C ARG A 93 -2.17 -7.96 -4.42
N LYS A 94 -1.63 -6.74 -4.29
CA LYS A 94 -1.36 -6.14 -2.98
C LYS A 94 -2.66 -5.84 -2.25
N LYS A 95 -2.68 -5.97 -0.93
CA LYS A 95 -3.81 -5.58 -0.07
C LYS A 95 -3.64 -4.15 0.42
N LEU A 96 -4.63 -3.32 0.13
CA LEU A 96 -4.61 -1.89 0.40
C LEU A 96 -5.63 -1.57 1.50
N ALA A 97 -5.21 -0.79 2.50
CA ALA A 97 -6.12 -0.13 3.42
C ALA A 97 -6.25 1.34 3.04
N VAL A 98 -7.47 1.88 3.03
CA VAL A 98 -7.71 3.30 2.73
C VAL A 98 -8.31 4.00 3.93
N PHE A 99 -7.74 5.15 4.30
CA PHE A 99 -8.17 5.94 5.46
C PHE A 99 -8.84 7.24 4.98
N VAL A 100 -10.03 7.55 5.50
CA VAL A 100 -10.83 8.71 5.07
C VAL A 100 -11.53 9.40 6.24
N SER A 101 -11.79 10.71 6.11
CA SER A 101 -12.58 11.50 7.08
C SER A 101 -13.75 12.27 6.44
N GLY A 102 -14.04 12.03 5.15
CA GLY A 102 -14.93 12.84 4.33
C GLY A 102 -15.55 12.09 3.14
N GLY A 103 -15.76 12.80 2.02
CA GLY A 103 -16.47 12.25 0.85
C GLY A 103 -15.76 11.11 0.12
N GLY A 104 -14.44 10.98 0.28
CA GLY A 104 -13.66 9.85 -0.23
C GLY A 104 -13.49 9.83 -1.75
N SER A 105 -13.39 10.98 -2.44
CA SER A 105 -13.22 11.02 -3.90
C SER A 105 -11.89 10.40 -4.38
N ASN A 106 -10.79 10.62 -3.65
CA ASN A 106 -9.52 9.92 -3.87
C ASN A 106 -9.68 8.39 -3.71
N PHE A 107 -10.32 7.96 -2.62
CA PHE A 107 -10.64 6.54 -2.39
C PHE A 107 -11.44 5.93 -3.55
N ARG A 108 -12.50 6.60 -4.00
CA ARG A 108 -13.33 6.16 -5.14
C ARG A 108 -12.49 6.02 -6.41
N SER A 109 -11.62 6.98 -6.70
CA SER A 109 -10.74 6.95 -7.87
C SER A 109 -9.80 5.74 -7.85
N ILE A 110 -9.18 5.46 -6.70
CA ILE A 110 -8.33 4.27 -6.51
C ILE A 110 -9.16 2.99 -6.65
N HIS A 111 -10.35 2.92 -6.03
CA HIS A 111 -11.20 1.73 -6.10
C HIS A 111 -11.67 1.41 -7.53
N GLU A 112 -12.12 2.40 -8.28
CA GLU A 112 -12.49 2.18 -9.68
C GLU A 112 -11.28 1.78 -10.53
N ALA A 113 -10.08 2.33 -10.25
CA ALA A 113 -8.85 1.90 -10.90
C ALA A 113 -8.45 0.44 -10.55
N THR A 114 -8.73 -0.03 -9.32
CA THR A 114 -8.52 -1.44 -8.95
C THR A 114 -9.49 -2.37 -9.69
N LYS A 115 -10.75 -1.96 -9.87
CA LYS A 115 -11.78 -2.71 -10.60
C LYS A 115 -11.50 -2.73 -12.11
N GLY A 116 -11.00 -1.63 -12.65
CA GLY A 116 -10.59 -1.50 -14.05
C GLY A 116 -9.27 -2.19 -14.40
N GLY A 117 -8.54 -2.73 -13.42
CA GLY A 117 -7.27 -3.42 -13.62
C GLY A 117 -6.06 -2.51 -13.85
N LEU A 118 -6.21 -1.19 -13.70
CA LEU A 118 -5.09 -0.24 -13.78
C LEU A 118 -4.20 -0.31 -12.53
N VAL A 119 -4.80 -0.61 -11.37
CA VAL A 119 -4.11 -0.87 -10.12
C VAL A 119 -4.20 -2.37 -9.82
N HIS A 120 -3.04 -3.03 -9.72
CA HIS A 120 -2.93 -4.46 -9.40
C HIS A 120 -2.96 -4.71 -7.88
N GLY A 121 -4.00 -4.20 -7.23
CA GLY A 121 -4.21 -4.31 -5.78
C GLY A 121 -5.69 -4.37 -5.42
N ASP A 122 -6.00 -4.80 -4.21
CA ASP A 122 -7.36 -4.89 -3.68
C ASP A 122 -7.52 -4.00 -2.46
N ILE A 123 -8.54 -3.15 -2.44
CA ILE A 123 -8.89 -2.41 -1.22
C ILE A 123 -9.61 -3.37 -0.28
N SER A 124 -8.88 -3.88 0.71
CA SER A 124 -9.38 -4.92 1.62
C SER A 124 -10.13 -4.35 2.82
N ILE A 125 -9.86 -3.10 3.18
CA ILE A 125 -10.45 -2.44 4.35
C ILE A 125 -10.44 -0.91 4.21
N LEU A 126 -11.51 -0.27 4.67
CA LEU A 126 -11.59 1.18 4.85
C LEU A 126 -11.54 1.52 6.34
N VAL A 127 -10.77 2.53 6.72
CA VAL A 127 -10.72 3.08 8.08
C VAL A 127 -11.22 4.52 8.08
N THR A 128 -12.04 4.90 9.06
CA THR A 128 -12.59 6.26 9.16
C THR A 128 -12.73 6.72 10.61
N ASP A 129 -12.54 8.01 10.86
CA ASP A 129 -12.90 8.65 12.14
C ASP A 129 -14.35 9.13 12.16
N LYS A 130 -15.07 9.01 11.03
CA LYS A 130 -16.46 9.44 10.86
C LYS A 130 -17.28 8.33 10.21
N PRO A 131 -18.05 7.54 10.99
CA PRO A 131 -18.75 6.35 10.49
C PRO A 131 -19.79 6.63 9.39
N GLY A 132 -20.36 7.84 9.39
CA GLY A 132 -21.35 8.31 8.42
C GLY A 132 -20.78 9.23 7.33
N CYS A 133 -19.46 9.22 7.08
CA CYS A 133 -18.90 10.00 5.97
C CYS A 133 -19.19 9.32 4.61
N GLY A 134 -19.23 10.10 3.53
CA GLY A 134 -19.53 9.59 2.20
C GLY A 134 -18.51 8.56 1.66
N GLY A 135 -17.29 8.53 2.19
CA GLY A 135 -16.33 7.45 1.93
C GLY A 135 -16.74 6.12 2.56
N ALA A 136 -17.22 6.15 3.82
CA ALA A 136 -17.69 4.97 4.53
C ALA A 136 -18.97 4.40 3.92
N GLU A 137 -19.91 5.25 3.50
CA GLU A 137 -21.10 4.84 2.77
C GLU A 137 -20.74 4.14 1.45
N TYR A 138 -19.81 4.72 0.68
CA TYR A 138 -19.36 4.10 -0.57
C TYR A 138 -18.68 2.75 -0.35
N ALA A 139 -17.84 2.61 0.67
CA ALA A 139 -17.21 1.34 1.00
C ALA A 139 -18.25 0.25 1.31
N ARG A 140 -19.25 0.55 2.16
CA ARG A 140 -20.34 -0.39 2.48
C ARG A 140 -21.12 -0.81 1.24
N ASN A 141 -21.44 0.14 0.36
CA ASN A 141 -22.16 -0.13 -0.89
C ASN A 141 -21.37 -1.02 -1.86
N ASN A 142 -20.04 -1.05 -1.73
CA ASN A 142 -19.15 -1.90 -2.53
C ASN A 142 -18.60 -3.10 -1.72
N GLN A 143 -19.26 -3.46 -0.61
CA GLN A 143 -18.87 -4.59 0.27
C GLN A 143 -17.42 -4.53 0.80
N ILE A 144 -16.85 -3.33 0.94
CA ILE A 144 -15.55 -3.13 1.58
C ILE A 144 -15.77 -2.97 3.10
N PRO A 145 -15.14 -3.82 3.95
CA PRO A 145 -15.23 -3.69 5.40
C PRO A 145 -14.82 -2.30 5.89
N VAL A 146 -15.60 -1.74 6.81
CA VAL A 146 -15.34 -0.41 7.40
C VAL A 146 -15.01 -0.56 8.88
N VAL A 147 -13.87 -0.01 9.29
CA VAL A 147 -13.44 0.09 10.68
C VAL A 147 -13.40 1.53 11.13
N ILE A 148 -13.79 1.77 12.38
CA ILE A 148 -13.78 3.09 12.98
C ILE A 148 -12.47 3.28 13.76
N TYR A 149 -11.77 4.37 13.51
CA TYR A 149 -10.58 4.76 14.26
C TYR A 149 -10.39 6.28 14.20
N PRO A 150 -10.05 6.95 15.33
CA PRO A 150 -9.79 6.38 16.65
C PRO A 150 -11.07 6.12 17.45
N GLY A 151 -10.98 5.18 18.41
CA GLY A 151 -11.94 5.09 19.51
C GLY A 151 -12.02 6.41 20.27
N SER A 152 -13.24 6.87 20.53
CA SER A 152 -13.50 8.12 21.27
C SER A 152 -14.83 8.07 22.00
N LYS A 153 -15.10 9.03 22.90
CA LYS A 153 -16.42 9.14 23.55
C LYS A 153 -17.57 9.26 22.55
N SER A 154 -17.34 9.93 21.42
CA SER A 154 -18.29 10.08 20.32
C SER A 154 -18.31 8.89 19.34
N SER A 155 -17.38 7.96 19.48
CA SER A 155 -17.25 6.77 18.62
C SER A 155 -16.73 5.60 19.47
N PRO A 156 -17.55 5.07 20.39
CA PRO A 156 -17.13 4.05 21.34
C PRO A 156 -16.73 2.74 20.66
N ASP A 157 -17.29 2.47 19.47
CA ASP A 157 -16.95 1.30 18.65
C ASP A 157 -15.60 1.47 17.90
N GLY A 158 -14.95 2.62 18.03
CA GLY A 158 -13.67 2.86 17.39
C GLY A 158 -12.54 2.09 18.07
N LEU A 159 -11.61 1.58 17.26
CA LEU A 159 -10.50 0.75 17.74
C LEU A 159 -9.46 1.56 18.50
N SER A 160 -8.77 0.88 19.43
CA SER A 160 -7.47 1.33 19.92
C SER A 160 -6.42 1.25 18.81
N VAL A 161 -5.26 1.90 18.99
CA VAL A 161 -4.17 1.80 18.01
C VAL A 161 -3.65 0.36 17.87
N PHE A 162 -3.57 -0.39 18.98
CA PHE A 162 -3.11 -1.78 18.97
C PHE A 162 -4.09 -2.71 18.26
N ASP A 163 -5.39 -2.49 18.45
CA ASP A 163 -6.44 -3.25 17.76
C ASP A 163 -6.50 -2.89 16.27
N LEU A 164 -6.26 -1.62 15.92
CA LEU A 164 -6.13 -1.20 14.53
C LEU A 164 -4.95 -1.91 13.85
N VAL A 165 -3.76 -1.89 14.44
CA VAL A 165 -2.58 -2.60 13.91
C VAL A 165 -2.86 -4.10 13.76
N SER A 166 -3.45 -4.72 14.78
CA SER A 166 -3.81 -6.14 14.75
C SER A 166 -4.83 -6.45 13.65
N THR A 167 -5.80 -5.58 13.44
CA THR A 167 -6.80 -5.71 12.39
C THR A 167 -6.16 -5.59 11.01
N LEU A 168 -5.36 -4.55 10.75
CA LEU A 168 -4.70 -4.37 9.46
C LEU A 168 -3.77 -5.53 9.12
N ARG A 169 -3.09 -6.12 10.11
CA ARG A 169 -2.28 -7.35 9.92
C ARG A 169 -3.14 -8.57 9.58
N LYS A 170 -4.30 -8.75 10.21
CA LYS A 170 -5.24 -9.84 9.88
C LYS A 170 -5.78 -9.72 8.45
N PHE A 171 -5.91 -8.49 7.96
CA PHE A 171 -6.27 -8.19 6.57
C PHE A 171 -5.07 -8.24 5.60
N GLU A 172 -3.88 -8.64 6.09
CA GLU A 172 -2.64 -8.76 5.33
C GLU A 172 -2.30 -7.50 4.53
N VAL A 173 -2.60 -6.32 5.09
CA VAL A 173 -2.41 -5.04 4.41
C VAL A 173 -0.92 -4.80 4.09
N ASP A 174 -0.62 -4.56 2.82
CA ASP A 174 0.70 -4.18 2.33
C ASP A 174 0.93 -2.66 2.45
N PHE A 175 -0.08 -1.88 2.07
CA PHE A 175 -0.01 -0.42 2.01
C PHE A 175 -1.25 0.26 2.61
N ILE A 176 -1.00 1.34 3.35
CA ILE A 176 -2.02 2.22 3.94
C ILE A 176 -2.02 3.53 3.16
N LEU A 177 -3.18 3.91 2.64
CA LEU A 177 -3.39 5.08 1.80
C LEU A 177 -4.29 6.07 2.53
N LEU A 178 -3.71 7.18 3.01
CA LEU A 178 -4.47 8.28 3.59
C LEU A 178 -5.05 9.12 2.44
N ALA A 179 -6.37 9.10 2.30
CA ALA A 179 -7.13 9.73 1.22
C ALA A 179 -8.08 10.79 1.81
N GLY A 180 -7.49 11.80 2.47
CA GLY A 180 -8.23 12.82 3.22
C GLY A 180 -8.59 12.38 4.65
N PHE A 181 -7.68 11.66 5.31
CA PHE A 181 -7.78 11.34 6.74
C PHE A 181 -7.23 12.50 7.58
N LEU A 182 -7.98 12.95 8.57
CA LEU A 182 -7.70 14.22 9.28
C LEU A 182 -7.11 14.04 10.69
N LYS A 183 -6.76 12.81 11.08
CA LYS A 183 -6.11 12.53 12.36
C LYS A 183 -4.64 12.24 12.14
N LEU A 184 -3.81 12.67 13.09
CA LEU A 184 -2.40 12.29 13.12
C LEU A 184 -2.30 10.77 13.20
N ILE A 185 -1.42 10.19 12.41
CA ILE A 185 -1.13 8.76 12.48
C ILE A 185 -0.28 8.50 13.73
N PRO A 186 -0.69 7.57 14.61
CA PRO A 186 0.06 7.27 15.82
C PRO A 186 1.39 6.57 15.49
N VAL A 187 2.40 6.80 16.33
CA VAL A 187 3.75 6.24 16.17
C VAL A 187 3.74 4.72 16.07
N GLU A 188 2.87 4.04 16.82
CA GLU A 188 2.75 2.59 16.82
C GLU A 188 2.31 2.06 15.45
N LEU A 189 1.48 2.82 14.71
CA LEU A 189 1.07 2.44 13.35
C LEU A 189 2.21 2.68 12.35
N VAL A 190 2.92 3.81 12.45
CA VAL A 190 4.09 4.11 11.61
C VAL A 190 5.17 3.04 11.77
N GLN A 191 5.45 2.64 13.01
CA GLN A 191 6.43 1.59 13.32
C GLN A 191 5.98 0.20 12.87
N ALA A 192 4.67 -0.08 12.90
CA ALA A 192 4.13 -1.36 12.45
C ALA A 192 4.10 -1.52 10.93
N PHE A 193 4.07 -0.40 10.18
CA PHE A 193 4.01 -0.36 8.71
C PHE A 193 5.13 0.54 8.13
N PRO A 194 6.41 0.17 8.35
CA PRO A 194 7.53 1.00 7.94
C PRO A 194 7.56 1.16 6.42
N LYS A 195 7.61 2.41 5.94
CA LYS A 195 7.59 2.75 4.50
C LYS A 195 6.36 2.19 3.74
N SER A 196 5.25 1.96 4.44
CA SER A 196 4.02 1.42 3.87
C SER A 196 2.81 2.34 4.02
N ILE A 197 2.99 3.55 4.57
CA ILE A 197 1.92 4.53 4.76
C ILE A 197 2.16 5.74 3.87
N PHE A 198 1.17 6.09 3.07
CA PHE A 198 1.23 7.20 2.10
C PHE A 198 0.10 8.17 2.35
N ASN A 199 0.39 9.46 2.22
CA ASN A 199 -0.60 10.52 2.28
C ASN A 199 -0.55 11.35 1.01
N ILE A 200 -1.71 11.84 0.59
CA ILE A 200 -1.82 12.87 -0.43
C ILE A 200 -2.19 14.19 0.23
N HIS A 201 -1.33 15.19 0.03
CA HIS A 201 -1.50 16.53 0.59
C HIS A 201 -1.74 17.56 -0.53
N PRO A 202 -2.74 18.46 -0.42
CA PRO A 202 -3.18 19.32 -1.51
C PRO A 202 -2.33 20.60 -1.71
N SER A 203 -1.01 20.48 -1.54
CA SER A 203 -0.02 21.53 -1.90
C SER A 203 1.31 20.92 -2.32
N LEU A 204 2.17 21.73 -2.93
CA LEU A 204 3.55 21.38 -3.25
C LEU A 204 4.41 21.45 -1.99
N LEU A 205 4.48 20.35 -1.24
CA LEU A 205 5.30 20.25 -0.02
C LEU A 205 6.77 20.59 -0.30
N PRO A 206 7.49 21.21 0.67
CA PRO A 206 7.05 21.48 2.05
C PRO A 206 6.14 22.70 2.21
N ALA A 207 5.82 23.44 1.14
CA ALA A 207 4.97 24.62 1.24
C ALA A 207 3.54 24.25 1.62
N PHE A 208 2.94 25.00 2.54
CA PHE A 208 1.56 24.82 3.03
C PHE A 208 1.27 23.41 3.56
N GLY A 209 2.29 22.72 4.08
CA GLY A 209 2.15 21.46 4.81
C GLY A 209 2.12 21.67 6.33
N GLY A 210 1.78 20.61 7.06
CA GLY A 210 1.85 20.56 8.49
C GLY A 210 0.51 20.82 9.18
N LYS A 211 0.56 20.86 10.52
CA LYS A 211 -0.65 20.96 11.34
C LYS A 211 -1.47 22.22 10.99
N GLY A 212 -2.74 22.02 10.65
CA GLY A 212 -3.69 23.09 10.35
C GLY A 212 -3.90 23.34 8.84
N PHE A 213 -3.03 22.79 8.00
CA PHE A 213 -3.18 22.83 6.55
C PHE A 213 -3.94 21.59 6.05
N TYR A 214 -5.26 21.65 6.04
CA TYR A 214 -6.09 20.57 5.50
C TYR A 214 -7.36 21.11 4.84
N GLY A 215 -7.88 20.34 3.87
CA GLY A 215 -9.05 20.72 3.09
C GLY A 215 -8.92 22.13 2.49
N LEU A 216 -9.99 22.92 2.54
CA LEU A 216 -10.02 24.25 1.93
C LEU A 216 -9.03 25.25 2.54
N LYS A 217 -8.51 24.99 3.76
CA LYS A 217 -7.53 25.88 4.41
C LYS A 217 -6.22 25.98 3.62
N VAL A 218 -5.81 24.89 2.97
CA VAL A 218 -4.58 24.86 2.15
C VAL A 218 -4.72 25.80 0.96
N HIS A 219 -5.80 25.65 0.19
CA HIS A 219 -6.04 26.48 -0.99
C HIS A 219 -6.24 27.96 -0.64
N LYS A 220 -6.90 28.26 0.49
CA LYS A 220 -6.99 29.64 1.00
C LYS A 220 -5.61 30.24 1.29
N ALA A 221 -4.73 29.49 1.94
CA ALA A 221 -3.37 29.94 2.23
C ALA A 221 -2.54 30.14 0.96
N VAL A 222 -2.67 29.25 -0.03
CA VAL A 222 -2.02 29.38 -1.34
C VAL A 222 -2.46 30.68 -2.02
N ILE A 223 -3.77 30.93 -2.13
CA ILE A 223 -4.30 32.16 -2.74
C ILE A 223 -3.80 33.40 -1.99
N GLN A 224 -3.89 33.39 -0.66
CA GLN A 224 -3.46 34.52 0.18
C GLN A 224 -1.95 34.81 0.06
N SER A 225 -1.12 33.78 -0.18
CA SER A 225 0.32 33.95 -0.35
C SER A 225 0.73 34.62 -1.67
N GLY A 226 -0.15 34.63 -2.67
CA GLY A 226 0.16 35.09 -4.03
C GLY A 226 0.95 34.08 -4.88
N ALA A 227 1.10 32.83 -4.43
CA ALA A 227 1.74 31.77 -5.19
C ALA A 227 1.09 31.58 -6.57
N ARG A 228 1.91 31.33 -7.60
CA ARG A 228 1.46 31.10 -8.99
C ARG A 228 1.30 29.62 -9.35
N PHE A 229 1.75 28.74 -8.45
CA PHE A 229 1.67 27.30 -8.60
C PHE A 229 1.26 26.65 -7.28
N SER A 230 0.53 25.56 -7.41
CA SER A 230 0.09 24.65 -6.35
C SER A 230 0.07 23.23 -6.92
N GLY A 231 -0.66 22.33 -6.29
CA GLY A 231 -0.86 20.96 -6.76
C GLY A 231 -0.67 19.93 -5.65
N PRO A 232 -0.93 18.65 -5.92
CA PRO A 232 -0.84 17.63 -4.89
C PRO A 232 0.58 17.09 -4.72
N THR A 233 0.87 16.66 -3.49
CA THR A 233 2.07 15.89 -3.15
C THR A 233 1.67 14.56 -2.53
N ILE A 234 2.22 13.46 -3.02
CA ILE A 234 2.19 12.17 -2.34
C ILE A 234 3.52 11.95 -1.64
N HIS A 235 3.46 11.61 -0.36
CA HIS A 235 4.63 11.41 0.48
C HIS A 235 4.44 10.23 1.43
N PHE A 236 5.55 9.67 1.89
CA PHE A 236 5.55 8.73 3.00
C PHE A 236 5.11 9.43 4.28
N VAL A 237 4.34 8.75 5.11
CA VAL A 237 3.93 9.27 6.42
C VAL A 237 4.97 8.91 7.47
N ASP A 238 5.30 9.89 8.31
CA ASP A 238 6.07 9.71 9.53
C ASP A 238 5.25 10.18 10.74
N GLU A 239 5.90 10.39 11.90
CA GLU A 239 5.24 10.79 13.15
C GLU A 239 4.76 12.26 13.15
N GLN A 240 5.11 13.03 12.12
CA GLN A 240 4.80 14.44 12.00
C GLN A 240 3.93 14.69 10.75
N TYR A 241 3.19 15.80 10.78
CA TYR A 241 2.34 16.15 9.64
C TYR A 241 3.20 16.60 8.46
N ASP A 242 3.07 15.89 7.34
CA ASP A 242 3.55 16.29 6.01
C ASP A 242 5.07 16.51 5.91
N THR A 243 5.87 15.84 6.75
CA THR A 243 7.35 15.93 6.73
C THR A 243 8.06 14.75 6.11
N GLY A 244 7.34 13.64 5.88
CA GLY A 244 7.95 12.45 5.33
C GLY A 244 8.39 12.62 3.87
N ARG A 245 9.19 11.67 3.38
CA ARG A 245 9.83 11.79 2.06
C ARG A 245 8.78 11.92 0.96
N ILE A 246 8.93 12.95 0.13
CA ILE A 246 8.10 13.17 -1.06
C ILE A 246 8.38 12.05 -2.06
N LEU A 247 7.30 11.46 -2.60
CA LEU A 247 7.36 10.43 -3.62
C LEU A 247 6.96 10.96 -5.00
N ALA A 248 5.91 11.79 -5.07
CA ALA A 248 5.46 12.34 -6.34
C ALA A 248 4.72 13.67 -6.14
N GLN A 249 4.78 14.53 -7.17
CA GLN A 249 4.07 15.81 -7.20
C GLN A 249 3.49 16.07 -8.60
N ARG A 250 2.41 16.86 -8.66
CA ARG A 250 1.90 17.45 -9.90
C ARG A 250 1.76 18.95 -9.71
N VAL A 251 2.16 19.72 -10.71
CA VAL A 251 2.08 21.19 -10.67
C VAL A 251 0.76 21.63 -11.29
N VAL A 252 0.08 22.54 -10.61
CA VAL A 252 -1.18 23.14 -11.01
C VAL A 252 -1.03 24.67 -11.00
N PRO A 253 -1.36 25.37 -12.09
CA PRO A 253 -1.31 26.84 -12.09
C PRO A 253 -2.40 27.42 -11.20
N VAL A 254 -2.06 28.51 -10.50
CA VAL A 254 -3.01 29.37 -9.78
C VAL A 254 -3.34 30.54 -10.70
N LEU A 255 -4.59 30.62 -11.14
CA LEU A 255 -5.07 31.63 -12.06
C LEU A 255 -5.37 32.94 -11.32
N ALA A 256 -5.38 34.06 -12.06
CA ALA A 256 -5.56 35.38 -11.49
C ALA A 256 -6.93 35.58 -10.81
N ASP A 257 -7.96 34.87 -11.29
CA ASP A 257 -9.35 34.93 -10.82
C ASP A 257 -9.76 33.70 -9.98
N ASP A 258 -8.78 32.89 -9.54
CA ASP A 258 -9.09 31.72 -8.73
C ASP A 258 -9.67 32.10 -7.37
N THR A 259 -10.77 31.45 -7.00
CA THR A 259 -11.15 31.28 -5.61
C THR A 259 -10.48 30.04 -5.04
N ALA A 260 -10.45 29.90 -3.71
CA ALA A 260 -9.91 28.70 -3.06
C ALA A 260 -10.61 27.42 -3.53
N GLU A 261 -11.92 27.48 -3.81
CA GLU A 261 -12.73 26.35 -4.28
C GLU A 261 -12.41 25.97 -5.73
N ARG A 262 -12.20 26.96 -6.62
CA ARG A 262 -11.80 26.71 -8.02
C ARG A 262 -10.40 26.08 -8.08
N LEU A 263 -9.47 26.59 -7.28
CA LEU A 263 -8.15 25.99 -7.12
C LEU A 263 -8.26 24.58 -6.53
N ALA A 264 -9.06 24.38 -5.48
CA ALA A 264 -9.26 23.08 -4.86
C ALA A 264 -9.78 22.04 -5.84
N ALA A 265 -10.77 22.39 -6.68
CA ALA A 265 -11.29 21.49 -7.70
C ALA A 265 -10.22 21.09 -8.74
N ARG A 266 -9.38 22.05 -9.16
CA ARG A 266 -8.28 21.77 -10.10
C ARG A 266 -7.20 20.89 -9.49
N VAL A 267 -6.83 21.13 -8.24
CA VAL A 267 -5.87 20.29 -7.49
C VAL A 267 -6.44 18.89 -7.27
N LEU A 268 -7.71 18.77 -6.87
CA LEU A 268 -8.38 17.50 -6.61
C LEU A 268 -8.44 16.60 -7.86
N HIS A 269 -8.61 17.18 -9.05
CA HIS A 269 -8.54 16.41 -10.29
C HIS A 269 -7.16 15.77 -10.48
N GLN A 270 -6.08 16.54 -10.22
CA GLN A 270 -4.72 16.01 -10.26
C GLN A 270 -4.42 15.04 -9.12
N GLU A 271 -5.07 15.17 -7.96
CA GLU A 271 -4.98 14.18 -6.88
C GLU A 271 -5.48 12.81 -7.33
N HIS A 272 -6.64 12.76 -8.00
CA HIS A 272 -7.22 11.49 -8.46
C HIS A 272 -6.29 10.74 -9.40
N GLU A 273 -5.70 11.45 -10.36
CA GLU A 273 -4.75 10.89 -11.32
C GLU A 273 -3.45 10.45 -10.64
N LEU A 274 -2.82 11.37 -9.90
CA LEU A 274 -1.52 11.12 -9.26
C LEU A 274 -1.59 9.97 -8.26
N TYR A 275 -2.66 9.88 -7.48
CA TYR A 275 -2.77 8.83 -6.47
C TYR A 275 -2.95 7.45 -7.11
N VAL A 276 -3.74 7.36 -8.19
CA VAL A 276 -3.89 6.11 -8.96
C VAL A 276 -2.56 5.69 -9.58
N GLU A 277 -1.80 6.63 -10.17
CA GLU A 277 -0.48 6.36 -10.75
C GLU A 277 0.51 5.81 -9.72
N VAL A 278 0.59 6.46 -8.55
CA VAL A 278 1.50 6.05 -7.46
C VAL A 278 1.08 4.71 -6.88
N VAL A 279 -0.21 4.47 -6.63
CA VAL A 279 -0.69 3.18 -6.09
C VAL A 279 -0.46 2.05 -7.09
N SER A 280 -0.61 2.31 -8.39
CA SER A 280 -0.24 1.35 -9.43
C SER A 280 1.26 1.00 -9.36
N ALA A 281 2.14 2.02 -9.24
CA ALA A 281 3.58 1.80 -9.09
C ALA A 281 3.95 1.04 -7.81
N LEU A 282 3.27 1.31 -6.69
CA LEU A 282 3.42 0.57 -5.43
C LEU A 282 3.05 -0.91 -5.61
N CYS A 283 1.93 -1.19 -6.26
CA CYS A 283 1.47 -2.56 -6.49
C CYS A 283 2.34 -3.35 -7.45
N GLU A 284 3.06 -2.66 -8.34
CA GLU A 284 4.00 -3.22 -9.31
C GLU A 284 5.45 -3.24 -8.80
N ASP A 285 5.68 -2.94 -7.51
CA ASP A 285 7.01 -2.91 -6.86
C ASP A 285 8.02 -2.01 -7.62
N ARG A 286 7.55 -0.87 -8.17
CA ARG A 286 8.35 0.08 -8.96
C ARG A 286 8.99 1.22 -8.16
N ILE A 287 8.83 1.22 -6.83
CA ILE A 287 9.45 2.22 -5.97
C ILE A 287 10.90 1.82 -5.69
N ILE A 288 11.84 2.67 -6.07
CA ILE A 288 13.27 2.48 -5.81
C ILE A 288 13.78 3.57 -4.87
N TRP A 289 14.88 3.28 -4.19
CA TRP A 289 15.50 4.23 -3.27
C TRP A 289 16.90 4.58 -3.77
N ARG A 290 17.18 5.88 -3.85
CA ARG A 290 18.55 6.39 -3.98
C ARG A 290 19.33 6.13 -2.69
N GLU A 291 20.66 6.15 -2.78
CA GLU A 291 21.55 5.96 -1.62
C GLU A 291 21.32 7.01 -0.51
N ASP A 292 20.93 8.23 -0.88
CA ASP A 292 20.60 9.32 0.05
C ASP A 292 19.20 9.21 0.68
N GLY A 293 18.47 8.13 0.40
CA GLY A 293 17.15 7.87 0.94
C GLY A 293 16.01 8.64 0.25
N VAL A 294 16.24 9.18 -0.94
CA VAL A 294 15.18 9.77 -1.77
C VAL A 294 14.47 8.65 -2.56
N PRO A 295 13.14 8.48 -2.42
CA PRO A 295 12.39 7.51 -3.20
C PRO A 295 12.14 8.03 -4.61
N LEU A 296 12.10 7.12 -5.59
CA LEU A 296 11.79 7.39 -6.99
C LEU A 296 10.84 6.33 -7.53
N ILE A 297 10.09 6.68 -8.57
CA ILE A 297 9.23 5.77 -9.31
C ILE A 297 9.92 5.38 -10.61
N ARG A 298 10.23 4.09 -10.78
CA ARG A 298 10.69 3.55 -12.06
C ARG A 298 9.55 3.56 -13.07
N SER A 299 9.78 4.09 -14.28
CA SER A 299 8.77 4.10 -15.34
C SER A 299 8.35 2.69 -15.75
N LYS A 300 7.07 2.54 -16.07
CA LYS A 300 6.53 1.29 -16.62
C LYS A 300 6.98 1.04 -18.07
N ASP A 301 7.08 2.10 -18.87
CA ASP A 301 7.34 2.01 -20.31
C ASP A 301 8.84 2.03 -20.64
N ASN A 302 9.65 2.62 -19.76
CA ASN A 302 11.10 2.69 -19.93
C ASN A 302 11.82 2.48 -18.58
N PRO A 303 12.27 1.26 -18.26
CA PRO A 303 12.90 0.95 -16.97
C PRO A 303 14.10 1.81 -16.59
N ASP A 304 14.75 2.48 -17.56
CA ASP A 304 15.87 3.39 -17.33
C ASP A 304 15.43 4.81 -16.91
N LYS A 305 14.14 5.14 -17.05
CA LYS A 305 13.57 6.41 -16.62
C LYS A 305 13.03 6.33 -15.20
N LEU A 306 13.39 7.31 -14.40
CA LEU A 306 12.98 7.47 -13.00
C LEU A 306 12.27 8.82 -12.86
N TYR A 307 11.22 8.84 -12.04
CA TYR A 307 10.42 10.03 -11.71
C TYR A 307 10.41 10.28 -10.21
#